data_AF-A0A0Q8PYS3-F1
#
_entry.id   AF-A0A0Q8PYS3-F1
#
_cell.length_a   1.000
_cell.length_b   1.000
_cell.length_c   1.000
_cell.angle_alpha   90.00
_cell.angle_beta   90.00
_cell.angle_gamma   90.00
#
_symmetry.space_group_name_H-M   'P 1'
#
loop_
_entity.id
_entity.type
_entity.pdbx_description
1 polymer ?
#
loop_
_entity_poly.entity_id
_entity_poly.type
_entity_poly.pdbx_seq_one_letter_code
_entity_poly.pdbx_strand_id
1 'polypeptide(L)'
;MATFSVNAARAQRLEALGKAWTFELDDDLFELPTELARSTARKLARLDDNDVDGLLRLLLGEAQFERFDRHEITMQDVAAILEAYGKETGLGLGEA
;
A
#
# COMPACT_ATOMS: atom_id res chain seq x y z
N MET A 1 16.31 7.91 32.22
CA MET A 1 15.02 7.49 31.63
C MET A 1 15.19 7.56 30.12
N ALA A 2 15.24 6.42 29.44
CA ALA A 2 15.45 6.39 27.99
C ALA A 2 14.16 6.86 27.29
N THR A 3 14.22 8.03 26.66
CA THR A 3 13.16 8.51 25.78
C THR A 3 13.09 7.55 24.59
N PHE A 4 12.00 6.79 24.50
CA PHE A 4 11.74 5.89 23.39
C PHE A 4 11.56 6.74 22.12
N SER A 5 12.61 6.79 21.30
CA SER A 5 12.61 7.55 20.06
C SER A 5 11.96 6.71 18.96
N VAL A 6 10.71 7.03 18.63
CA VAL A 6 9.95 6.39 17.54
C VAL A 6 10.72 6.44 16.22
N ASN A 7 11.54 7.48 16.01
CA ASN A 7 12.43 7.59 14.85
C ASN A 7 13.57 6.56 14.85
N ALA A 8 14.15 6.20 16.00
CA ALA A 8 15.20 5.19 16.09
C ALA A 8 14.62 3.77 15.90
N ALA A 9 13.44 3.51 16.46
CA ALA A 9 12.70 2.27 16.21
C ALA A 9 12.23 2.16 14.74
N ARG A 10 11.89 3.27 14.09
CA ARG A 10 11.55 3.34 12.66
C ARG A 10 12.77 3.09 11.78
N ALA A 11 13.90 3.72 12.08
CA ALA A 11 15.15 3.57 11.33
C ALA A 11 15.72 2.14 11.43
N GLN A 12 15.83 1.58 12.64
CA GLN A 12 16.27 0.17 12.81
C GLN A 12 15.31 -0.85 12.19
N ARG A 13 14.03 -0.51 12.02
CA ARG A 13 13.03 -1.39 11.38
C ARG A 13 13.06 -1.29 9.86
N LEU A 14 13.44 -0.13 9.31
CA LEU A 14 13.66 0.10 7.88
C LEU A 14 14.91 -0.64 7.37
N GLU A 15 15.93 -0.83 8.21
CA GLU A 15 17.17 -1.52 7.83
C GLU A 15 17.09 -3.06 7.96
N ALA A 16 16.09 -3.60 8.67
CA ALA A 16 16.01 -5.02 9.00
C ALA A 16 14.88 -5.81 8.29
N LEU A 17 13.92 -5.14 7.66
CA LEU A 17 12.71 -5.74 7.06
C LEU A 17 12.37 -4.92 5.80
N GLY A 18 12.51 -5.40 4.57
CA GLY A 18 11.75 -6.55 4.08
C GLY A 18 10.22 -6.36 4.23
N LYS A 19 9.71 -5.11 4.18
CA LYS A 19 8.35 -4.76 4.65
C LYS A 19 7.51 -3.92 3.67
N ALA A 20 7.86 -3.93 2.40
CA ALA A 20 6.92 -3.57 1.34
C ALA A 20 6.45 -4.86 0.66
N TRP A 21 5.15 -4.96 0.41
CA TRP A 21 4.61 -6.03 -0.41
C TRP A 21 4.83 -5.62 -1.85
N THR A 22 5.63 -6.40 -2.56
CA THR A 22 6.06 -6.08 -3.92
C THR A 22 5.33 -6.94 -4.92
N PHE A 23 4.88 -6.35 -6.01
CA PHE A 23 4.26 -7.08 -7.12
C PHE A 23 4.80 -6.57 -8.46
N GLU A 24 4.84 -7.47 -9.44
CA GLU A 24 5.26 -7.16 -10.80
C GLU A 24 4.04 -7.03 -11.69
N LEU A 25 4.01 -5.99 -12.53
CA LEU A 25 2.99 -5.75 -13.52
C LEU A 25 3.67 -5.30 -14.81
N ASP A 26 3.55 -6.11 -15.87
CA ASP A 26 4.04 -5.79 -17.22
C ASP A 26 5.50 -5.27 -17.21
N ASP A 27 6.40 -6.05 -16.59
CA ASP A 27 7.84 -5.78 -16.41
C ASP A 27 8.18 -4.63 -15.43
N ASP A 28 7.19 -3.98 -14.82
CA ASP A 28 7.38 -2.92 -13.83
C ASP A 28 7.13 -3.44 -12.41
N LEU A 29 8.02 -3.06 -11.47
CA LEU A 29 7.95 -3.50 -10.08
C LEU A 29 7.35 -2.40 -9.21
N PHE A 30 6.28 -2.76 -8.51
CA PHE A 30 5.55 -1.87 -7.62
C PHE A 30 5.65 -2.32 -6.18
N GLU A 31 5.65 -1.35 -5.27
CA GLU A 31 5.80 -1.58 -3.83
C GLU A 31 4.61 -0.97 -3.07
N LEU A 32 3.89 -1.83 -2.33
CA LEU A 32 2.82 -1.45 -1.41
C LEU A 32 3.29 -1.51 0.04
N PRO A 33 2.86 -0.58 0.90
CA PRO A 33 3.23 -0.59 2.31
C PRO A 33 2.55 -1.76 3.04
N THR A 34 3.29 -2.65 3.71
CA THR A 34 2.67 -3.69 4.57
C THR A 34 2.14 -3.15 5.89
N GLU A 35 2.51 -1.91 6.25
CA GLU A 35 2.04 -1.20 7.43
C GLU A 35 1.52 0.19 7.01
N LEU A 36 0.23 0.46 7.20
CA LEU A 36 -0.34 1.76 6.90
C LEU A 36 -0.14 2.73 8.06
N ALA A 37 0.41 3.91 7.75
CA ALA A 37 0.42 5.01 8.70
C ALA A 37 -1.02 5.40 9.07
N ARG A 38 -1.24 5.80 10.33
CA ARG A 38 -2.58 6.23 10.81
C ARG A 38 -3.24 7.29 9.92
N SER A 39 -2.42 8.18 9.34
CA SER A 39 -2.88 9.20 8.39
C SER A 39 -3.39 8.61 7.07
N THR A 40 -2.72 7.58 6.54
CA THR A 40 -3.14 6.87 5.32
C THR A 40 -4.39 6.04 5.57
N ALA A 41 -4.43 5.28 6.67
CA ALA A 41 -5.62 4.53 7.08
C ALA A 41 -6.87 5.43 7.24
N ARG A 42 -6.69 6.64 7.79
CA ARG A 42 -7.78 7.63 7.91
C ARG A 42 -8.25 8.18 6.57
N LYS A 43 -7.35 8.29 5.58
CA LYS A 43 -7.71 8.71 4.22
C LYS A 43 -8.41 7.58 3.47
N LEU A 44 -7.92 6.34 3.62
CA LEU A 44 -8.57 5.14 3.07
C LEU A 44 -10.00 4.99 3.60
N ALA A 45 -10.21 5.16 4.91
CA ALA A 45 -11.55 5.13 5.52
C ALA A 45 -12.49 6.27 5.07
N ARG A 46 -12.01 7.23 4.27
CA ARG A 46 -12.80 8.32 3.69
C ARG A 46 -13.00 8.19 2.19
N LEU A 47 -12.32 7.23 1.55
CA LEU A 47 -12.55 6.93 0.14
C LEU A 47 -13.88 6.20 0.02
N ASP A 48 -14.55 6.47 -1.10
CA ASP A 48 -15.73 5.70 -1.49
C ASP A 48 -15.28 4.31 -1.97
N ASP A 49 -16.15 3.32 -1.85
CA ASP A 49 -15.90 1.94 -2.32
C ASP A 49 -15.58 1.90 -3.82
N ASN A 50 -16.09 2.88 -4.57
CA ASN A 50 -15.86 3.01 -6.00
C ASN A 50 -14.57 3.78 -6.34
N ASP A 51 -13.89 4.40 -5.37
CA ASP A 51 -12.72 5.26 -5.58
C ASP A 51 -11.40 4.46 -5.51
N VAL A 52 -11.30 3.49 -6.41
CA VAL A 52 -10.17 2.56 -6.52
C VAL A 52 -8.87 3.30 -6.89
N ASP A 53 -8.95 4.27 -7.79
CA ASP A 53 -7.82 5.12 -8.19
C ASP A 53 -7.27 5.93 -7.01
N GLY A 54 -8.15 6.51 -6.19
CA GLY A 54 -7.75 7.23 -4.98
C GLY A 54 -7.08 6.31 -3.97
N LEU A 55 -7.57 5.07 -3.83
CA LEU A 55 -6.98 4.06 -2.96
C LEU A 55 -5.58 3.67 -3.42
N LEU A 56 -5.44 3.32 -4.71
CA LEU A 56 -4.16 2.96 -5.31
C LEU A 56 -3.15 4.10 -5.20
N ARG A 57 -3.57 5.34 -5.48
CA ARG A 57 -2.73 6.54 -5.32
C ARG A 57 -2.26 6.73 -3.88
N LEU A 58 -3.08 6.39 -2.87
CA LEU A 58 -2.67 6.47 -1.47
C LEU A 58 -1.69 5.36 -1.06
N LEU A 59 -1.83 4.16 -1.63
CA LEU A 59 -0.99 3.01 -1.31
C LEU A 59 0.36 3.06 -2.05
N LEU A 60 0.33 3.28 -3.37
CA LEU A 60 1.50 3.37 -4.23
C LEU A 60 2.22 4.72 -4.09
N GLY A 61 1.47 5.78 -3.80
CA GLY A 61 1.96 7.15 -3.91
C GLY A 61 1.91 7.66 -5.36
N GLU A 62 2.05 8.97 -5.53
CA GLU A 62 1.81 9.66 -6.81
C GLU A 62 2.74 9.17 -7.93
N ALA A 63 4.04 9.00 -7.66
CA ALA A 63 5.03 8.59 -8.65
C ALA A 63 4.85 7.14 -9.16
N GLN A 64 4.51 6.20 -8.27
CA GLN A 64 4.24 4.82 -8.66
C GLN A 64 2.87 4.70 -9.31
N PHE A 65 1.88 5.45 -8.82
CA PHE A 65 0.54 5.49 -9.41
C PHE A 65 0.56 5.98 -10.86
N GLU A 66 1.35 7.01 -11.19
CA GLU A 66 1.51 7.48 -12.58
C GLU A 66 2.14 6.44 -13.52
N ARG A 67 2.92 5.50 -12.98
CA ARG A 67 3.45 4.37 -13.76
C ARG A 67 2.39 3.29 -13.89
N PHE A 68 1.72 2.95 -12.79
CA PHE A 68 0.62 1.99 -12.73
C PHE A 68 -0.51 2.36 -13.71
N ASP A 69 -0.93 3.63 -13.75
CA ASP A 69 -1.95 4.20 -14.64
C ASP A 69 -1.58 4.10 -16.14
N ARG A 70 -0.29 4.01 -16.48
CA ARG A 70 0.15 3.82 -17.87
C ARG A 70 0.01 2.40 -18.35
N HIS A 71 -0.09 1.42 -17.44
CA HIS A 71 -0.33 0.04 -17.83
C HIS A 71 -1.82 -0.15 -18.16
N GLU A 72 -2.11 -1.01 -19.14
CA GLU A 72 -3.48 -1.37 -19.45
C GLU A 72 -3.96 -2.42 -18.43
N ILE A 73 -4.38 -1.94 -17.27
CA ILE A 73 -4.87 -2.75 -16.15
C ILE A 73 -6.39 -2.70 -16.07
N THR A 74 -7.00 -3.88 -15.92
CA THR A 74 -8.45 -3.96 -15.74
C THR A 74 -8.83 -3.87 -14.27
N MET A 75 -10.10 -3.55 -14.01
CA MET A 75 -10.64 -3.57 -12.65
C MET A 75 -10.51 -4.95 -11.98
N GLN A 76 -10.46 -6.04 -12.77
CA GLN A 76 -10.26 -7.40 -12.25
C GLN A 76 -8.81 -7.60 -11.77
N ASP A 77 -7.83 -7.08 -12.50
CA ASP A 77 -6.42 -7.14 -12.11
C ASP A 77 -6.20 -6.35 -10.80
N VAL A 78 -6.80 -5.16 -10.71
CA VAL A 78 -6.73 -4.35 -9.50
C VAL A 78 -7.38 -5.07 -8.32
N ALA A 79 -8.58 -5.65 -8.50
CA ALA A 79 -9.24 -6.43 -7.46
C ALA A 79 -8.38 -7.62 -7.00
N ALA A 80 -7.74 -8.34 -7.92
CA ALA A 80 -6.85 -9.45 -7.59
C ALA A 80 -5.61 -9.00 -6.80
N ILE A 81 -5.02 -7.86 -7.17
CA ILE A 81 -3.88 -7.28 -6.45
C ILE A 81 -4.29 -6.88 -5.03
N LEU A 82 -5.43 -6.18 -4.88
CA LEU A 82 -5.93 -5.73 -3.57
C LEU A 82 -6.33 -6.90 -2.67
N GLU A 83 -6.94 -7.95 -3.24
CA GLU A 83 -7.28 -9.17 -2.52
C GLU A 83 -6.02 -9.89 -2.02
N ALA A 84 -5.03 -10.10 -2.89
CA ALA A 84 -3.76 -10.72 -2.53
C ALA A 84 -3.02 -9.91 -1.45
N TYR A 85 -2.91 -8.59 -1.66
CA TYR A 85 -2.31 -7.67 -0.70
C TYR A 85 -3.02 -7.69 0.66
N GLY A 86 -4.35 -7.62 0.68
CA GLY A 86 -5.13 -7.65 1.92
C GLY A 86 -4.98 -8.98 2.68
N LYS A 87 -4.96 -10.10 1.96
CA LYS A 87 -4.78 -11.44 2.50
C LYS A 87 -3.39 -11.65 3.11
N GLU A 88 -2.34 -11.15 2.46
CA GLU A 88 -0.96 -11.35 2.91
C GLU A 88 -0.51 -10.36 3.99
N THR A 89 -1.01 -9.13 3.95
CA THR A 89 -0.65 -8.09 4.93
C THR A 89 -1.58 -8.04 6.13
N GLY A 90 -2.76 -8.67 6.05
CA GLY A 90 -3.81 -8.55 7.05
C GLY A 90 -4.49 -7.17 7.06
N LEU A 91 -4.13 -6.29 6.14
CA LEU A 91 -4.80 -5.03 5.88
C LEU A 91 -5.96 -5.30 4.91
N GLY A 92 -6.96 -6.05 5.38
CA GLY A 92 -8.19 -6.25 4.62
C GLY A 92 -8.82 -4.90 4.31
N LEU A 93 -8.79 -4.49 3.05
CA LEU A 93 -9.46 -3.29 2.55
C LEU A 93 -10.96 -3.59 2.44
N GLY A 94 -11.62 -3.71 3.59
CA GLY A 94 -13.07 -3.85 3.69
C GLY A 94 -13.60 -5.26 3.42
N GLU A 95 -13.66 -6.09 4.46
CA GLU A 95 -14.77 -7.03 4.61
C GLU A 95 -15.44 -6.73 5.96
N ALA A 96 -16.67 -6.24 5.93
CA ALA A 96 -17.57 -6.21 7.07
C ALA A 96 -19.00 -6.48 6.59
#